data_AF-A0A7S0SL86-F1
#
_entry.id   AF-A0A7S0SL86-F1
#
_cell.length_a   1.000
_cell.length_b   1.000
_cell.length_c   1.000
_cell.angle_alpha   90.00
_cell.angle_beta   90.00
_cell.angle_gamma   90.00
#
_symmetry.space_group_name_H-M   'P 1'
#
loop_
_entity.id
_entity.type
_entity.pdbx_description
1 polymer ?
#
loop_
_entity_poly.entity_id
_entity_poly.type
_entity_poly.pdbx_seq_one_letter_code
_entity_poly.pdbx_strand_id
1 'polypeptide(L)'
;MALTGAAPSPDGVRPPQNAQTLAMFADFPGHTDYLEEPDFLSVSGLDKLLNKRVTLDRRVEATDTGFVVAYPSLNTAELTRTKELYDGERNASGGGRPVVVCNGELERTRSNYYPPFWNATEMGPLRGFAKEFEGIYFIHNFKGSNPAVLFRSYPGPWQVIRRRRGTNTMEVVHTQADYPGIQKVALEILPKHL
;
A
#
# COMPACT_ATOMS: atom_id res chain seq x y z
N MET A 1 12.76 -13.29 -0.85
CA MET A 1 11.33 -13.51 -1.20
C MET A 1 10.49 -13.38 0.06
N ALA A 2 9.42 -12.58 0.06
CA ALA A 2 8.49 -12.57 1.19
C ALA A 2 7.78 -13.94 1.26
N LEU A 3 8.01 -14.69 2.34
CA LEU A 3 7.43 -16.01 2.51
C LEU A 3 5.95 -15.87 2.89
N THR A 4 5.07 -16.11 1.92
CA THR A 4 3.63 -16.29 2.16
C THR A 4 3.42 -17.66 2.80
N GLY A 5 3.12 -17.68 4.10
CA GLY A 5 2.90 -18.91 4.86
C GLY A 5 1.83 -19.81 4.24
N ALA A 6 2.12 -21.11 4.18
CA ALA A 6 1.23 -22.15 3.66
C ALA A 6 -0.05 -22.27 4.50
N ALA A 7 -1.15 -21.71 4.02
CA ALA A 7 -2.50 -21.95 4.52
C ALA A 7 -3.49 -21.97 3.33
N PRO A 8 -4.63 -22.68 3.43
CA PRO A 8 -5.49 -22.99 2.30
C PRO A 8 -6.43 -21.82 1.95
N SER A 9 -5.89 -20.63 1.68
CA SER A 9 -6.65 -19.62 0.94
C SER A 9 -6.58 -19.96 -0.56
N PRO A 10 -7.64 -19.73 -1.34
CA PRO A 10 -7.66 -20.05 -2.77
C PRO A 10 -6.55 -19.39 -3.59
N ASP A 11 -5.93 -18.34 -3.04
CA ASP A 11 -4.84 -17.55 -3.61
C ASP A 11 -3.49 -17.74 -2.89
N GLY A 12 -3.41 -18.59 -1.85
CA GLY A 12 -2.19 -18.81 -1.05
C GLY A 12 -1.74 -17.60 -0.22
N VAL A 13 -2.51 -16.52 -0.17
CA VAL A 13 -2.23 -15.30 0.61
C VAL A 13 -3.08 -15.29 1.88
N ARG A 14 -2.41 -15.51 3.02
CA ARG A 14 -3.04 -15.33 4.34
C ARG A 14 -3.26 -13.82 4.59
N PRO A 15 -4.44 -13.38 5.07
CA PRO A 15 -4.56 -12.06 5.68
C PRO A 15 -3.60 -12.01 6.89
N PRO A 16 -2.79 -10.96 7.06
CA PRO A 16 -1.97 -10.85 8.26
C PRO A 16 -2.86 -10.99 9.49
N GLN A 17 -2.46 -11.83 10.45
CA GLN A 17 -3.09 -11.74 11.78
C GLN A 17 -2.92 -10.30 12.24
N ASN A 18 -3.97 -9.67 12.78
CA ASN A 18 -4.00 -8.27 13.22
C ASN A 18 -2.87 -7.85 14.20
N ALA A 19 -1.94 -8.76 14.55
CA ALA A 19 -0.81 -8.56 15.44
C ALA A 19 0.53 -9.09 14.89
N GLN A 20 0.61 -9.56 13.63
CA GLN A 20 1.90 -9.88 13.01
C GLN A 20 2.57 -8.60 12.52
N THR A 21 3.26 -7.92 13.43
CA THR A 21 4.02 -6.69 13.17
C THR A 21 5.42 -6.95 12.61
N LEU A 22 5.94 -8.19 12.72
CA LEU A 22 7.26 -8.54 12.20
C LEU A 22 7.29 -8.36 10.68
N ALA A 23 8.08 -7.39 10.22
CA ALA A 23 8.39 -7.22 8.81
C ALA A 23 9.12 -8.49 8.32
N MET A 24 8.38 -9.43 7.73
CA MET A 24 8.96 -10.66 7.18
C MET A 24 9.56 -10.40 5.80
N PHE A 25 10.56 -9.51 5.75
CA PHE A 25 11.45 -9.42 4.62
C PHE A 25 12.53 -10.51 4.75
N ALA A 26 12.16 -11.77 4.52
CA ALA A 26 13.00 -12.94 4.83
C ALA A 26 14.46 -12.82 4.37
N ASP A 27 14.71 -12.25 3.19
CA ASP A 27 16.05 -12.10 2.59
C ASP A 27 16.44 -10.63 2.35
N PHE A 28 15.88 -9.66 3.07
CA PHE A 28 16.24 -8.26 2.83
C PHE A 28 17.66 -7.98 3.34
N PRO A 29 18.55 -7.43 2.50
CA PRO A 29 19.95 -7.26 2.85
C PRO A 29 20.22 -6.04 3.75
N GLY A 30 19.21 -5.19 3.98
CA GLY A 30 19.33 -3.97 4.78
C GLY A 30 18.91 -4.16 6.23
N HIS A 31 19.24 -3.16 7.06
CA HIS A 31 18.77 -3.11 8.44
C HIS A 31 17.23 -3.01 8.48
N THR A 32 16.60 -3.81 9.34
CA THR A 32 15.16 -3.78 9.56
C THR A 32 14.86 -3.19 10.92
N ASP A 33 14.09 -2.10 10.96
CA ASP A 33 13.55 -1.51 12.19
C ASP A 33 12.07 -1.18 12.02
N TYR A 34 11.38 -0.96 13.13
CA TYR A 34 10.02 -0.49 13.14
C TYR A 34 9.96 1.04 13.06
N LEU A 35 9.03 1.57 12.26
CA LEU A 35 8.72 3.01 12.26
C LEU A 35 8.06 3.47 13.56
N GLU A 36 7.50 2.53 14.33
CA GLU A 36 6.90 2.73 15.64
C GLU A 36 7.40 1.65 16.61
N GLU A 37 7.79 2.05 17.82
CA GLU A 37 8.16 1.10 18.87
C GLU A 37 6.95 0.20 19.18
N PRO A 38 7.07 -1.14 19.16
CA PRO A 38 5.95 -2.06 19.34
C PRO A 38 5.52 -2.19 20.82
N ASP A 39 5.31 -1.05 21.48
CA ASP A 39 4.88 -0.99 22.88
C ASP A 39 3.39 -0.62 23.00
N PHE A 40 2.75 -1.12 24.07
CA PHE A 40 1.31 -0.96 24.31
C PHE A 40 0.81 0.50 24.28
N LEU A 41 1.67 1.45 24.64
CA LEU A 41 1.35 2.89 24.69
C LEU A 41 1.29 3.56 23.30
N SER A 42 2.06 3.04 22.34
CA SER A 42 2.08 3.53 20.96
C SER A 42 0.82 3.04 20.22
N VAL A 43 0.50 1.76 20.40
CA VAL A 43 -0.71 1.10 19.88
C VAL A 43 -1.99 1.73 20.45
N SER A 44 -1.98 2.21 21.70
CA SER A 44 -3.14 2.85 22.33
C SER A 44 -3.28 4.34 22.04
N GLY A 45 -2.30 4.97 21.36
CA GLY A 45 -2.26 6.40 21.10
C GLY A 45 -2.03 7.28 22.35
N LEU A 46 -1.63 6.70 23.49
CA LEU A 46 -1.33 7.46 24.72
C LEU A 46 -0.08 8.34 24.56
N ASP A 47 0.83 7.96 23.66
CA ASP A 47 2.02 8.75 23.32
C ASP A 47 1.66 10.11 22.69
N LYS A 48 0.50 10.20 22.00
CA LYS A 48 -0.04 11.47 21.49
C LYS A 48 -0.47 12.41 22.62
N LEU A 49 -0.91 11.87 23.76
CA LEU A 49 -1.31 12.64 24.94
C LEU A 49 -0.09 13.14 25.75
N LEU A 50 1.02 12.39 25.70
CA LEU A 50 2.24 12.66 26.47
C LEU A 50 3.30 13.47 25.70
N ASN A 51 3.00 13.96 24.50
CA ASN A 51 3.93 14.71 23.63
C ASN A 51 5.27 13.98 23.36
N LYS A 52 5.31 12.66 23.55
CA LYS A 52 6.50 11.85 23.31
C LYS A 52 6.52 11.49 21.82
N ARG A 53 6.83 12.49 21.00
CA ARG A 53 7.01 12.31 19.57
C ARG A 53 8.30 11.53 19.36
N VAL A 54 8.20 10.24 19.05
CA VAL A 54 9.36 9.47 18.53
C VAL A 54 9.64 10.04 17.15
N THR A 55 10.63 10.93 17.07
CA THR A 55 11.10 11.52 15.83
C THR A 55 11.94 10.48 15.07
N LEU A 56 11.76 10.45 13.74
CA LEU A 56 12.47 9.53 12.84
C LEU A 56 14.00 9.74 12.84
N ASP A 57 14.45 10.91 13.31
CA ASP A 57 15.87 11.28 13.46
C ASP A 57 16.69 10.30 14.30
N ARG A 58 16.06 9.54 15.21
CA ARG A 58 16.75 8.53 16.03
C ARG A 58 16.83 7.14 15.37
N ARG A 59 16.16 6.94 14.23
CA ARG A 59 16.03 5.62 13.56
C ARG A 59 16.57 5.62 12.13
N VAL A 60 17.10 6.74 11.68
CA VAL A 60 17.55 6.96 10.31
C VAL A 60 19.00 7.35 10.34
N GLU A 61 19.85 6.54 9.70
CA GLU A 61 21.26 6.84 9.59
C GLU A 61 21.49 7.83 8.44
N ALA A 62 22.50 8.70 8.58
CA ALA A 62 22.88 9.63 7.51
C ALA A 62 23.39 8.89 6.25
N THR A 63 23.80 7.63 6.41
CA THR A 63 24.29 6.74 5.35
C THR A 63 23.17 6.02 4.59
N ASP A 64 21.93 6.06 5.07
CA ASP A 64 20.80 5.42 4.37
C ASP A 64 20.56 6.07 3.01
N THR A 65 20.37 5.26 1.97
CA THR A 65 20.13 5.74 0.61
C THR A 65 18.66 5.68 0.18
N GLY A 66 17.78 5.15 1.04
CA GLY A 66 16.36 4.93 0.75
C GLY A 66 15.69 4.06 1.80
N PHE A 67 14.36 4.07 1.81
CA PHE A 67 13.54 3.35 2.79
C PHE A 67 12.61 2.38 2.11
N VAL A 68 12.44 1.19 2.70
CA VAL A 68 11.42 0.23 2.31
C VAL A 68 10.47 0.04 3.47
N VAL A 69 9.20 0.43 3.28
CA VAL A 69 8.15 0.34 4.29
C VAL A 69 7.21 -0.80 3.91
N ALA A 70 7.13 -1.80 4.78
CA ALA A 70 6.23 -2.95 4.60
C ALA A 70 4.86 -2.67 5.18
N TYR A 71 3.81 -3.07 4.48
CA TYR A 71 2.46 -3.23 5.02
C TYR A 71 1.89 -2.03 5.79
N PRO A 72 2.02 -0.76 5.35
CA PRO A 72 1.33 0.36 6.00
C PRO A 72 -0.18 0.26 5.71
N SER A 73 -0.87 -0.65 6.39
CA SER A 73 -2.24 -1.07 6.07
C SER A 73 -3.07 -1.20 7.34
N LEU A 74 -4.35 -0.81 7.26
CA LEU A 74 -5.40 -0.85 8.30
C LEU A 74 -5.11 -0.14 9.63
N ASN A 75 -3.86 0.06 10.01
CA ASN A 75 -3.42 0.80 11.18
C ASN A 75 -3.15 2.27 10.80
N THR A 76 -4.02 3.18 11.26
CA THR A 76 -3.88 4.63 11.04
C THR A 76 -2.55 5.18 11.57
N ALA A 77 -2.00 4.59 12.64
CA ALA A 77 -0.73 5.02 13.23
C ALA A 77 0.44 4.74 12.27
N GLU A 78 0.56 3.51 11.76
CA GLU A 78 1.58 3.13 10.78
C GLU A 78 1.52 3.99 9.52
N LEU A 79 0.32 4.23 9.00
CA LEU A 79 0.16 5.05 7.80
C LEU A 79 0.52 6.52 8.07
N THR A 80 0.25 7.01 9.28
CA THR A 80 0.67 8.36 9.73
C THR A 80 2.19 8.44 9.84
N ARG A 81 2.86 7.45 10.42
CA ARG A 81 4.35 7.42 10.49
C ARG A 81 4.98 7.33 9.12
N THR A 82 4.42 6.52 8.23
CA THR A 82 4.86 6.43 6.84
C THR A 82 4.73 7.79 6.14
N LYS A 83 3.63 8.53 6.41
CA LYS A 83 3.47 9.90 5.91
C LYS A 83 4.50 10.86 6.48
N GLU A 84 4.76 10.83 7.79
CA GLU A 84 5.78 11.67 8.41
C GLU A 84 7.17 11.43 7.83
N LEU A 85 7.53 10.17 7.56
CA LEU A 85 8.77 9.82 6.86
C LEU A 85 8.82 10.41 5.45
N TYR A 86 7.75 10.20 4.68
CA TYR A 86 7.64 10.75 3.33
C TYR A 86 7.76 12.28 3.30
N ASP A 87 7.04 12.98 4.18
CA ASP A 87 7.09 14.44 4.27
C ASP A 87 8.48 14.91 4.70
N GLY A 88 9.12 14.21 5.64
CA GLY A 88 10.48 14.52 6.11
C GLY A 88 11.50 14.44 4.98
N GLU A 89 11.49 13.34 4.23
CA GLU A 89 12.38 13.16 3.08
C GLU A 89 12.08 14.17 1.97
N ARG A 90 10.80 14.42 1.65
CA ARG A 90 10.42 15.39 0.62
C ARG A 90 10.90 16.82 0.91
N ASN A 91 10.98 17.19 2.19
CA ASN A 91 11.39 18.53 2.63
C ASN A 91 12.89 18.65 2.95
N ALA A 92 13.68 17.58 2.80
CA ALA A 92 15.11 17.59 3.09
C ALA A 92 15.90 18.43 2.07
N SER A 93 16.77 19.32 2.57
CA SER A 93 17.51 20.29 1.74
C SER A 93 18.60 19.68 0.82
N GLY A 94 18.81 18.36 0.88
CA GLY A 94 19.85 17.63 0.11
C GLY A 94 19.31 16.69 -0.97
N GLY A 95 18.02 16.76 -1.29
CA GLY A 95 17.33 15.77 -2.11
C GLY A 95 16.86 14.61 -1.23
N GLY A 96 15.55 14.46 -1.08
CA GLY A 96 14.95 13.41 -0.25
C GLY A 96 15.31 12.01 -0.72
N ARG A 97 15.49 11.09 0.23
CA ARG A 97 15.71 9.68 -0.09
C ARG A 97 14.41 9.03 -0.53
N PRO A 98 14.44 8.09 -1.48
CA PRO A 98 13.25 7.41 -1.96
C PRO A 98 12.61 6.59 -0.85
N VAL A 99 11.27 6.64 -0.76
CA VAL A 99 10.46 5.79 0.11
C VAL A 99 9.67 4.82 -0.76
N VAL A 100 9.97 3.52 -0.65
CA VAL A 100 9.29 2.44 -1.37
C VAL A 100 8.34 1.75 -0.41
N VAL A 101 7.06 1.69 -0.77
CA VAL A 101 6.06 0.94 0.01
C VAL A 101 5.79 -0.42 -0.65
N CYS A 102 5.94 -1.49 0.12
CA CYS A 102 5.64 -2.85 -0.29
C CYS A 102 4.36 -3.35 0.37
N ASN A 103 3.49 -4.02 -0.39
CA ASN A 103 2.24 -4.61 0.11
C ASN A 103 1.35 -3.64 0.90
N GLY A 104 1.45 -2.34 0.62
CA GLY A 104 0.55 -1.36 1.22
C GLY A 104 -0.86 -1.60 0.69
N GLU A 105 -1.81 -1.94 1.56
CA GLU A 105 -3.25 -1.96 1.23
C GLU A 105 -3.79 -0.51 1.08
N LEU A 106 -3.01 0.34 0.42
CA LEU A 106 -3.25 1.78 0.30
C LEU A 106 -4.49 2.08 -0.50
N GLU A 107 -4.96 1.14 -1.32
CA GLU A 107 -6.14 1.34 -2.15
C GLU A 107 -7.42 1.56 -1.33
N ARG A 108 -7.55 0.92 -0.17
CA ARG A 108 -8.68 1.18 0.75
C ARG A 108 -8.65 2.59 1.31
N THR A 109 -7.45 3.13 1.56
CA THR A 109 -7.28 4.52 1.98
C THR A 109 -7.39 5.49 0.80
N ARG A 110 -6.92 5.10 -0.39
CA ARG A 110 -6.94 5.93 -1.61
C ARG A 110 -8.35 6.09 -2.16
N SER A 111 -9.11 5.01 -2.12
CA SER A 111 -10.53 4.98 -2.46
C SER A 111 -11.36 5.46 -1.27
N ASN A 112 -12.53 6.04 -1.51
CA ASN A 112 -13.47 6.43 -0.44
C ASN A 112 -14.14 5.18 0.18
N TYR A 113 -13.38 4.13 0.49
CA TYR A 113 -13.89 2.89 1.04
C TYR A 113 -14.55 3.10 2.41
N TYR A 114 -13.93 3.92 3.26
CA TYR A 114 -14.54 4.33 4.52
C TYR A 114 -15.46 5.53 4.32
N PRO A 115 -16.68 5.51 4.90
CA PRO A 115 -17.60 6.64 4.83
C PRO A 115 -16.90 7.95 5.25
N PRO A 116 -17.20 9.09 4.59
CA PRO A 116 -16.49 10.35 4.83
C PRO A 116 -16.53 10.84 6.28
N PHE A 117 -17.55 10.43 7.06
CA PHE A 117 -17.70 10.79 8.48
C PHE A 117 -16.86 9.95 9.44
N TRP A 118 -16.31 8.81 9.00
CA TRP A 118 -15.49 7.95 9.86
C TRP A 118 -14.05 8.48 9.88
N ASN A 119 -13.56 8.88 11.07
CA ASN A 119 -12.20 9.40 11.29
C ASN A 119 -11.80 10.50 10.29
N ALA A 120 -12.72 11.37 9.87
CA ALA A 120 -12.53 12.34 8.80
C ALA A 120 -11.25 13.20 8.97
N THR A 121 -10.98 13.62 10.21
CA THR A 121 -9.81 14.44 10.57
C THR A 121 -8.50 13.69 10.39
N GLU A 122 -8.43 12.42 10.83
CA GLU A 122 -7.21 11.61 10.72
C GLU A 122 -7.02 11.04 9.31
N MET A 123 -8.11 10.61 8.67
CA MET A 123 -8.06 9.95 7.37
C MET A 123 -7.89 10.93 6.22
N GLY A 124 -8.35 12.19 6.33
CA GLY A 124 -8.23 13.19 5.26
C GLY A 124 -6.80 13.33 4.72
N PRO A 125 -5.79 13.63 5.57
CA PRO A 125 -4.39 13.70 5.16
C PRO A 125 -3.85 12.38 4.60
N LEU A 126 -4.28 11.24 5.14
CA LEU A 126 -3.83 9.92 4.71
C LEU A 126 -4.40 9.52 3.35
N ARG A 127 -5.61 9.97 3.00
CA ARG A 127 -6.20 9.82 1.66
C ARG A 127 -5.40 10.58 0.61
N GLY A 128 -4.98 11.80 0.93
CA GLY A 128 -4.10 12.59 0.07
C GLY A 128 -2.76 11.90 -0.12
N PHE A 129 -2.12 11.52 0.99
CA PHE A 129 -0.86 10.79 0.99
C PHE A 129 -0.91 9.49 0.17
N ALA A 130 -1.96 8.67 0.31
CA ALA A 130 -2.10 7.42 -0.44
C ALA A 130 -2.20 7.61 -1.97
N LYS A 131 -2.51 8.83 -2.45
CA LYS A 131 -2.54 9.20 -3.87
C LYS A 131 -1.20 9.68 -4.42
N GLU A 132 -0.25 10.02 -3.56
CA GLU A 132 1.10 10.45 -3.95
C GLU A 132 1.96 9.28 -4.45
N PHE A 133 1.58 8.04 -4.11
CA PHE A 133 2.31 6.85 -4.51
C PHE A 133 2.08 6.48 -5.97
N GLU A 134 3.18 6.35 -6.70
CA GLU A 134 3.17 5.73 -8.02
C GLU A 134 3.10 4.21 -7.91
N GLY A 135 2.13 3.60 -8.58
CA GLY A 135 1.94 2.15 -8.56
C GLY A 135 2.99 1.43 -9.41
N ILE A 136 4.07 0.94 -8.78
CA ILE A 136 5.16 0.22 -9.48
C ILE A 136 4.72 -1.18 -9.91
N TYR A 137 4.18 -1.96 -8.98
CA TYR A 137 3.62 -3.27 -9.26
C TYR A 137 2.24 -3.36 -8.61
N PHE A 138 1.21 -3.54 -9.43
CA PHE A 138 -0.17 -3.48 -8.97
C PHE A 138 -0.97 -4.62 -9.56
N ILE A 139 -1.74 -5.29 -8.70
CA ILE A 139 -2.70 -6.33 -9.09
C ILE A 139 -3.99 -6.10 -8.30
N HIS A 140 -5.10 -5.94 -9.03
CA HIS A 140 -6.44 -5.96 -8.43
C HIS A 140 -7.37 -6.88 -9.22
N ASN A 141 -7.96 -7.86 -8.53
CA ASN A 141 -8.84 -8.85 -9.13
C ASN A 141 -10.31 -8.40 -9.05
N PHE A 142 -10.95 -8.23 -10.20
CA PHE A 142 -12.40 -8.09 -10.31
C PHE A 142 -13.04 -9.48 -10.35
N LYS A 143 -13.85 -9.78 -9.32
CA LYS A 143 -14.59 -11.04 -9.20
C LYS A 143 -15.95 -10.93 -9.89
N GLY A 144 -16.55 -12.07 -10.23
CA GLY A 144 -17.90 -12.14 -10.80
C GLY A 144 -17.99 -13.09 -11.99
N SER A 145 -19.08 -12.97 -12.77
CA SER A 145 -19.27 -13.78 -13.97
C SER A 145 -18.19 -13.51 -15.03
N ASN A 146 -17.70 -12.28 -15.12
CA ASN A 146 -16.69 -11.87 -16.07
C ASN A 146 -15.42 -11.41 -15.34
N PRO A 147 -14.55 -12.33 -14.90
CA PRO A 147 -13.38 -11.98 -14.11
C PRO A 147 -12.34 -11.21 -14.93
N ALA A 148 -11.73 -10.22 -14.30
CA ALA A 148 -10.69 -9.39 -14.88
C ALA A 148 -9.66 -8.96 -13.83
N VAL A 149 -8.53 -8.43 -14.29
CA VAL A 149 -7.44 -7.95 -13.46
C VAL A 149 -7.05 -6.55 -13.93
N LEU A 150 -7.04 -5.57 -13.02
CA LEU A 150 -6.29 -4.34 -13.24
C LEU A 150 -4.84 -4.62 -12.84
N PHE A 151 -3.93 -4.45 -13.79
CA PHE A 151 -2.52 -4.80 -13.68
C PHE A 151 -1.64 -3.62 -14.05
N ARG A 152 -0.49 -3.50 -13.38
CA ARG A 152 0.63 -2.69 -13.82
C ARG A 152 1.96 -3.29 -13.38
N SER A 153 2.95 -3.21 -14.26
CA SER A 153 4.37 -3.38 -13.96
C SER A 153 5.13 -2.20 -14.57
N TYR A 154 5.52 -1.24 -13.73
CA TYR A 154 6.28 -0.04 -14.13
C TYR A 154 7.61 -0.44 -14.80
N PRO A 155 8.07 0.29 -15.82
CA PRO A 155 7.50 1.53 -16.39
C PRO A 155 6.32 1.30 -17.36
N GLY A 156 5.80 0.07 -17.46
CA GLY A 156 4.66 -0.24 -18.31
C GLY A 156 3.35 0.47 -17.92
N PRO A 157 2.40 0.54 -18.86
CA PRO A 157 1.11 1.21 -18.65
C PRO A 157 0.21 0.41 -17.71
N TRP A 158 -0.89 1.04 -17.28
CA TRP A 158 -2.00 0.35 -16.65
C TRP A 158 -2.77 -0.46 -17.68
N GLN A 159 -3.03 -1.72 -17.38
CA GLN A 159 -3.73 -2.63 -18.26
C GLN A 159 -4.89 -3.31 -17.53
N VAL A 160 -6.00 -3.50 -18.24
CA VAL A 160 -7.09 -4.36 -17.78
C VAL A 160 -7.01 -5.65 -18.59
N ILE A 161 -6.74 -6.76 -17.90
CA ILE A 161 -6.60 -8.08 -18.48
C ILE A 161 -7.84 -8.88 -18.16
N ARG A 162 -8.41 -9.55 -19.16
CA ARG A 162 -9.60 -10.39 -19.01
C ARG A 162 -9.31 -11.82 -19.41
N ARG A 163 -9.85 -12.76 -18.63
CA ARG A 163 -9.87 -14.18 -18.99
C ARG A 163 -11.15 -14.47 -19.79
N ARG A 164 -11.01 -14.92 -21.04
CA ARG A 164 -12.16 -15.32 -21.86
C ARG A 164 -12.65 -16.71 -21.42
N ARG A 165 -13.96 -16.82 -21.20
CA ARG A 165 -14.63 -18.10 -20.90
C ARG A 165 -14.57 -18.99 -22.14
N GLY A 166 -14.33 -20.29 -21.94
CA GLY A 166 -14.30 -21.30 -23.01
C GLY A 166 -12.93 -21.53 -23.64
N THR A 167 -12.10 -20.49 -23.82
CA THR A 167 -10.77 -20.61 -24.44
C THR A 167 -9.61 -20.57 -23.45
N ASN A 168 -9.87 -20.14 -22.21
CA ASN A 168 -8.85 -19.91 -21.19
C ASN A 168 -7.77 -18.89 -21.60
N THR A 169 -8.03 -18.08 -22.63
CA THR A 169 -7.08 -17.06 -23.10
C THR A 169 -7.18 -15.80 -22.25
N MET A 170 -6.05 -15.13 -22.08
CA MET A 170 -5.96 -13.81 -21.45
C MET A 170 -5.85 -12.75 -22.54
N GLU A 171 -6.62 -11.68 -22.41
CA GLU A 171 -6.66 -10.58 -23.38
C GLU A 171 -6.55 -9.24 -22.64
N VAL A 172 -5.71 -8.34 -23.13
CA VAL A 172 -5.69 -6.95 -22.67
C VAL A 172 -6.85 -6.23 -23.35
N VAL A 173 -7.86 -5.85 -22.57
CA VAL A 173 -9.07 -5.19 -23.08
C VAL A 173 -8.99 -3.66 -22.99
N HIS A 174 -8.10 -3.14 -22.14
CA HIS A 174 -7.88 -1.70 -21.99
C HIS A 174 -6.44 -1.40 -21.60
N THR A 175 -5.89 -0.28 -22.07
CA THR A 175 -4.55 0.21 -21.71
C THR A 175 -4.59 1.73 -21.54
N GLN A 176 -3.94 2.27 -20.51
CA GLN A 176 -3.78 3.71 -20.32
C GLN A 176 -2.52 4.06 -19.52
N ALA A 177 -2.07 5.31 -19.64
CA ALA A 177 -0.83 5.79 -18.99
C ALA A 177 -1.03 6.02 -17.48
N ASP A 178 -2.11 6.69 -17.09
CA ASP A 178 -2.37 7.07 -15.70
C ASP A 178 -3.19 6.01 -14.96
N TYR A 179 -3.17 6.05 -13.62
CA TYR A 179 -3.98 5.15 -12.81
C TYR A 179 -5.48 5.34 -13.08
N PRO A 180 -6.23 4.31 -13.53
CA PRO A 180 -7.65 4.47 -13.85
C PRO A 180 -8.55 4.60 -12.61
N GLY A 181 -8.12 4.06 -11.46
CA GLY A 181 -8.99 3.85 -10.30
C GLY A 181 -9.89 2.62 -10.45
N ILE A 182 -10.02 1.82 -9.39
CA ILE A 182 -10.82 0.58 -9.38
C ILE A 182 -12.27 0.83 -9.78
N GLN A 183 -12.89 1.88 -9.22
CA GLN A 183 -14.30 2.18 -9.47
C GLN A 183 -14.57 2.47 -10.96
N LYS A 184 -13.70 3.27 -11.59
CA LYS A 184 -13.80 3.56 -13.03
C LYS A 184 -13.63 2.29 -13.86
N VAL A 185 -12.66 1.44 -13.51
CA VAL A 185 -12.48 0.15 -14.21
C VAL A 185 -13.75 -0.69 -14.11
N ALA A 186 -14.33 -0.82 -12.91
CA ALA A 186 -15.52 -1.64 -12.67
C ALA A 186 -16.78 -1.11 -13.37
N LEU A 187 -17.02 0.21 -13.30
CA LEU A 187 -18.29 0.81 -13.71
C LEU A 187 -18.29 1.33 -15.14
N GLU A 188 -17.13 1.66 -15.72
CA GLU A 188 -17.06 2.33 -17.02
C GLU A 188 -16.22 1.59 -18.06
N ILE A 189 -15.16 0.89 -17.64
CA ILE A 189 -14.25 0.22 -18.58
C ILE A 189 -14.73 -1.19 -18.87
N LEU A 190 -14.77 -2.05 -17.84
CA LEU A 190 -15.15 -3.47 -18.00
C LEU A 190 -16.52 -3.67 -18.69
N PRO A 191 -17.57 -2.87 -18.40
CA PRO A 191 -18.86 -3.02 -19.06
C PRO A 191 -18.83 -2.84 -20.59
N LYS A 192 -17.84 -2.10 -21.13
CA LYS A 192 -17.68 -1.89 -22.58
C LYS A 192 -17.09 -3.09 -23.31
N HIS A 193 -16.57 -4.08 -22.58
CA HIS A 193 -15.88 -5.24 -23.13
C HIS A 193 -16.56 -6.56 -22.76
N LEU A 194 -17.81 -6.51 -22.25
CA LEU A 194 -18.60 -7.65 -21.79
C LEU A 194 -18.71 -8.76 -22.83
#